data_AF-A0A928QP52-F1
#
_entry.id   AF-A0A928QP52-F1
#
_cell.length_a   1.000
_cell.length_b   1.000
_cell.length_c   1.000
_cell.angle_alpha   90.00
_cell.angle_beta   90.00
_cell.angle_gamma   90.00
#
_symmetry.space_group_name_H-M   'P 1'
#
loop_
_entity.id
_entity.type
_entity.pdbx_description
1 polymer ?
#
loop_
_entity_poly.entity_id
_entity_poly.type
_entity_poly.pdbx_seq_one_letter_code
_entity_poly.pdbx_strand_id
1 'polypeptide(L)'
;MYDLTAMGARIRQLRTQKGLTQDGFAKELGISAQAVSKWETGAGCPDIAMLPLIAGILECSIDALFSDVAAPATPAAAPEEVPELALGPDMEDDLLERELNALSGEIDRQMQEAEREARFEEKMDEIEAKFDAKFADAERRFAEKEQKMEDGSYHFDRESYRAAHGEDNARVHLPHEAEAKAERVQQDATKLGDDIVREVEKTLESGDLSNLGTLISNKVNSIIDLALGKSRGERHKYMPTGSKMWQGADIRSLYLRTSGSADITVESGEPGVWRVEAEGSQEFLEHLSCTEDGSTLKIETTPYQQRNMGLFAPGNSIVIFTGFEDGEELDAELRGSGDMDCSVNFEVSRVATYGSGDIVLSDAGYLTVTASGSGDVTLTRGRNAVISSSGSCDVEIEALEGISEVKTSGSGDVTIGTAIGSLSFHTSGSGDLEVGDAQLEHLTVVASGAGDVTVCEGMAGTLDLTLRGAGDFDGAALTVGDLTAVLSGASDATVGRVTGSVSQRVGPAASLSIG
;
A
#
# COMPACT_ATOMS: atom_id res chain seq x y z
N MET A 1 -23.65 -31.05 -12.79
CA MET A 1 -22.37 -31.16 -12.08
C MET A 1 -21.33 -31.45 -13.14
N TYR A 2 -20.45 -30.49 -13.43
CA TYR A 2 -19.43 -30.61 -14.48
C TYR A 2 -18.29 -31.49 -14.00
N ASP A 3 -17.77 -32.40 -14.83
CA ASP A 3 -16.65 -33.25 -14.45
C ASP A 3 -15.33 -32.48 -14.57
N LEU A 4 -14.86 -31.96 -13.43
CA LEU A 4 -13.61 -31.21 -13.30
C LEU A 4 -12.39 -32.04 -13.74
N THR A 5 -12.46 -33.36 -13.55
CA THR A 5 -11.40 -34.30 -13.93
C THR A 5 -11.28 -34.40 -15.45
N ALA A 6 -12.42 -34.44 -16.15
CA ALA A 6 -12.46 -34.54 -17.61
C ALA A 6 -11.92 -33.26 -18.29
N MET A 7 -12.30 -32.08 -17.78
CA MET A 7 -11.80 -30.79 -18.28
C MET A 7 -10.28 -30.65 -18.03
N GLY A 8 -9.82 -31.02 -16.84
CA GLY A 8 -8.39 -31.03 -16.50
C GLY A 8 -7.56 -31.89 -17.45
N ALA A 9 -8.01 -33.12 -17.69
CA ALA A 9 -7.39 -34.03 -18.65
C ALA A 9 -7.38 -33.47 -20.07
N ARG A 10 -8.45 -32.74 -20.47
CA ARG A 10 -8.56 -32.10 -21.78
C ARG A 10 -7.55 -30.96 -21.97
N ILE A 11 -7.43 -30.08 -20.96
CA ILE A 11 -6.45 -28.99 -20.97
C ILE A 11 -5.03 -29.56 -21.09
N ARG A 12 -4.71 -30.62 -20.33
CA ARG A 12 -3.43 -31.32 -20.42
C ARG A 12 -3.16 -31.87 -21.82
N GLN A 13 -4.14 -32.52 -22.43
CA GLN A 13 -4.03 -33.08 -23.77
C GLN A 13 -3.76 -32.01 -24.83
N LEU A 14 -4.52 -30.92 -24.84
CA LEU A 14 -4.37 -29.84 -25.82
C LEU A 14 -3.05 -29.09 -25.64
N ARG A 15 -2.66 -28.82 -24.39
CA ARG A 15 -1.36 -28.21 -24.07
C ARG A 15 -0.19 -29.05 -24.58
N THR A 16 -0.22 -30.37 -24.32
CA THR A 16 0.84 -31.27 -24.77
C THR A 16 0.88 -31.44 -26.29
N GLN A 17 -0.25 -31.38 -26.99
CA GLN A 17 -0.29 -31.35 -28.46
C GLN A 17 0.37 -30.09 -29.03
N LYS A 18 0.31 -28.97 -28.31
CA LYS A 18 1.02 -27.72 -28.63
C LYS A 18 2.50 -27.72 -28.21
N GLY A 19 2.98 -28.78 -27.57
CA GLY A 19 4.38 -28.88 -27.10
C GLY A 19 4.71 -27.98 -25.92
N LEU A 20 3.71 -27.39 -25.25
CA LEU A 20 3.90 -26.50 -24.11
C LEU A 20 4.12 -27.30 -22.83
N THR A 21 5.05 -26.88 -21.97
CA THR A 21 5.18 -27.39 -20.59
C THR A 21 4.12 -26.73 -19.68
N GLN A 22 3.85 -27.28 -18.49
CA GLN A 22 2.92 -26.64 -17.54
C GLN A 22 3.40 -25.22 -17.19
N ASP A 23 4.72 -25.06 -17.00
CA ASP A 23 5.37 -23.77 -16.75
C ASP A 23 5.25 -22.80 -17.93
N GLY A 24 5.50 -23.27 -19.16
CA GLY A 24 5.36 -22.44 -20.36
C GLY A 24 3.92 -22.00 -20.61
N PHE A 25 2.95 -22.89 -20.39
CA PHE A 25 1.53 -22.56 -20.50
C PHE A 25 1.06 -21.60 -19.41
N ALA A 26 1.54 -21.78 -18.17
CA ALA A 26 1.27 -20.88 -17.06
C ALA A 26 1.83 -19.47 -17.31
N LYS A 27 3.03 -19.38 -17.88
CA LYS A 27 3.67 -18.12 -18.25
C LYS A 27 2.90 -17.35 -19.33
N GLU A 28 2.37 -18.05 -20.34
CA GLU A 28 1.52 -17.41 -21.36
C GLU A 28 0.17 -16.94 -20.79
N LEU A 29 -0.32 -17.61 -19.75
CA LEU A 29 -1.55 -17.24 -19.04
C LEU A 29 -1.33 -16.21 -17.90
N GLY A 30 -0.08 -15.89 -17.56
CA GLY A 30 0.25 -15.00 -16.44
C GLY A 30 -0.09 -15.57 -15.06
N ILE A 31 -0.08 -16.90 -14.90
CA ILE A 31 -0.37 -17.60 -13.64
C ILE A 31 0.78 -18.53 -13.22
N SER A 32 0.67 -19.15 -12.04
CA SER A 32 1.66 -20.12 -11.57
C SER A 32 1.49 -21.49 -12.24
N ALA A 33 2.61 -22.22 -12.44
CA ALA A 33 2.60 -23.60 -12.93
C ALA A 33 1.79 -24.55 -12.01
N GLN A 34 1.70 -24.21 -10.73
CA GLN A 34 0.92 -24.96 -9.74
C GLN A 34 -0.60 -24.83 -9.98
N ALA A 35 -1.08 -23.66 -10.43
CA ALA A 35 -2.49 -23.49 -10.82
C ALA A 35 -2.85 -24.38 -12.02
N VAL A 36 -1.98 -24.41 -13.04
CA VAL A 36 -2.14 -25.34 -14.19
C VAL A 36 -2.13 -26.80 -13.74
N SER A 37 -1.23 -27.17 -12.80
CA SER A 37 -1.18 -28.54 -12.25
C SER A 37 -2.47 -28.93 -11.51
N LYS A 38 -3.05 -28.02 -10.72
CA LYS A 38 -4.34 -28.24 -10.04
C LYS A 38 -5.48 -28.44 -11.03
N TRP A 39 -5.51 -27.69 -12.13
CA TRP A 39 -6.50 -27.88 -13.19
C TRP A 39 -6.37 -29.23 -13.85
N GLU A 40 -5.16 -29.61 -14.27
CA GLU A 40 -4.90 -30.86 -15.00
C GLU A 40 -5.12 -32.12 -14.16
N THR A 41 -5.13 -32.00 -12.84
CA THR A 41 -5.38 -33.09 -11.90
C THR A 41 -6.82 -33.14 -11.38
N GLY A 42 -7.67 -32.19 -11.80
CA GLY A 42 -9.06 -32.09 -11.33
C GLY A 42 -9.21 -31.56 -9.90
N ALA A 43 -8.12 -31.10 -9.28
CA ALA A 43 -8.09 -30.52 -7.93
C ALA A 43 -8.54 -29.04 -7.90
N GLY A 44 -8.86 -28.47 -9.06
CA GLY A 44 -9.45 -27.14 -9.23
C GLY A 44 -9.87 -26.91 -10.68
N CYS A 45 -10.59 -25.83 -10.95
CA CYS A 45 -10.90 -25.38 -12.31
C CYS A 45 -10.27 -24.02 -12.60
N PRO A 46 -9.99 -23.71 -13.88
CA PRO A 46 -9.76 -22.34 -14.30
C PRO A 46 -11.01 -21.51 -14.04
N ASP A 47 -10.79 -20.25 -13.67
CA ASP A 47 -11.86 -19.26 -13.60
C ASP A 47 -12.51 -19.09 -14.98
N ILE A 48 -13.80 -18.75 -15.00
CA ILE A 48 -14.59 -18.55 -16.21
C ILE A 48 -13.97 -17.48 -17.11
N ALA A 49 -13.36 -16.45 -16.52
CA ALA A 49 -12.64 -15.39 -17.25
C ALA A 49 -11.36 -15.89 -17.93
N MET A 50 -10.79 -17.01 -17.47
CA MET A 50 -9.60 -17.63 -18.07
C MET A 50 -9.94 -18.56 -19.24
N LEU A 51 -11.18 -19.02 -19.37
CA LEU A 51 -11.58 -19.94 -20.44
C LEU A 51 -11.33 -19.40 -21.85
N PRO A 52 -11.61 -18.12 -22.18
CA PRO A 52 -11.28 -17.55 -23.49
C PRO A 52 -9.76 -17.48 -23.74
N LEU A 53 -8.97 -17.22 -22.69
CA LEU A 53 -7.50 -17.14 -22.78
C LEU A 53 -6.88 -18.52 -23.00
N ILE A 54 -7.35 -19.52 -22.24
CA ILE A 54 -6.98 -20.92 -22.38
C ILE A 54 -7.33 -21.42 -23.78
N ALA A 55 -8.56 -21.14 -24.24
CA ALA A 55 -9.00 -21.50 -25.57
C ALA A 55 -8.17 -20.81 -26.66
N GLY A 56 -7.78 -19.54 -26.46
CA GLY A 56 -6.93 -18.78 -27.36
C GLY A 56 -5.51 -19.35 -27.50
N ILE A 57 -4.85 -19.63 -26.37
CA ILE A 57 -3.49 -20.20 -26.34
C ILE A 57 -3.48 -21.64 -26.89
N LEU A 58 -4.49 -22.43 -26.56
CA LEU A 58 -4.63 -23.79 -27.05
C LEU A 58 -5.20 -23.86 -28.48
N GLU A 59 -5.57 -22.72 -29.07
CA GLU A 59 -6.20 -22.56 -30.38
C GLU A 59 -7.40 -23.50 -30.59
N CYS A 60 -8.28 -23.57 -29.60
CA CYS A 60 -9.51 -24.37 -29.64
C CYS A 60 -10.73 -23.53 -29.31
N SER A 61 -11.94 -24.06 -29.55
CA SER A 61 -13.15 -23.44 -29.03
C SER A 61 -13.30 -23.71 -27.54
N ILE A 62 -13.98 -22.83 -26.81
CA ILE A 62 -14.27 -23.05 -25.38
C ILE A 62 -15.03 -24.38 -25.19
N ASP A 63 -15.98 -24.71 -26.07
CA ASP A 63 -16.69 -26.00 -26.03
C ASP A 63 -15.75 -27.22 -26.12
N ALA A 64 -14.62 -27.09 -26.82
CA ALA A 64 -13.64 -28.17 -26.96
C ALA A 64 -12.87 -28.45 -25.66
N LEU A 65 -12.91 -27.55 -24.66
CA LEU A 65 -12.39 -27.77 -23.31
C LEU A 65 -13.31 -28.67 -22.48
N PHE A 66 -14.60 -28.75 -22.84
CA PHE A 66 -15.63 -29.50 -22.13
C PHE A 66 -16.10 -30.76 -22.87
N SER A 67 -15.54 -31.06 -24.05
CA SER A 67 -15.89 -32.23 -24.83
C SER A 67 -15.25 -33.51 -24.26
N ASP A 68 -16.05 -34.57 -24.10
CA ASP A 68 -15.59 -35.87 -23.59
C ASP A 68 -14.38 -36.41 -24.37
N VAL A 69 -13.30 -36.67 -23.64
CA VAL A 69 -12.15 -37.43 -24.15
C VAL A 69 -12.19 -38.82 -23.55
N ALA A 70 -12.27 -39.84 -24.42
CA ALA A 70 -12.00 -41.21 -24.02
C ALA A 70 -10.54 -41.31 -23.50
N ALA A 71 -10.39 -41.75 -22.25
CA ALA A 71 -9.12 -41.84 -21.54
C ALA A 71 -8.03 -42.62 -22.30
N PRO A 72 -6.75 -42.23 -22.10
CA PRO A 72 -5.73 -43.26 -21.91
C PRO A 72 -4.85 -43.05 -20.66
N ALA A 73 -4.25 -44.18 -20.28
CA ALA A 73 -3.61 -44.54 -19.01
C ALA A 73 -2.50 -43.62 -18.47
N THR A 74 -2.50 -43.51 -17.14
CA THR A 74 -1.43 -43.03 -16.26
C THR A 74 -0.17 -43.92 -16.35
N PRO A 75 1.04 -43.33 -16.24
CA PRO A 75 2.16 -44.03 -15.62
C PRO A 75 2.76 -43.28 -14.42
N ALA A 76 2.72 -44.01 -13.29
CA ALA A 76 3.73 -44.23 -12.23
C ALA A 76 4.56 -43.09 -11.61
N ALA A 77 4.53 -43.10 -10.27
CA ALA A 77 5.30 -42.31 -9.31
C ALA A 77 6.76 -42.78 -9.11
N ALA A 78 7.56 -41.93 -8.46
CA ALA A 78 8.73 -42.31 -7.66
C ALA A 78 8.76 -41.47 -6.36
N PRO A 79 9.30 -41.97 -5.22
CA PRO A 79 8.89 -41.56 -3.87
C PRO A 79 9.95 -40.74 -3.10
N GLU A 80 9.51 -39.98 -2.08
CA GLU A 80 10.37 -39.45 -1.00
C GLU A 80 9.88 -39.93 0.38
N GLU A 81 10.83 -40.30 1.25
CA GLU A 81 10.68 -40.92 2.57
C GLU A 81 10.54 -39.89 3.71
N VAL A 82 9.90 -40.30 4.80
CA VAL A 82 9.81 -39.57 6.09
C VAL A 82 10.23 -40.51 7.23
N PRO A 83 11.01 -40.07 8.25
CA PRO A 83 11.11 -40.82 9.51
C PRO A 83 10.63 -40.04 10.75
N GLU A 84 9.50 -40.52 11.28
CA GLU A 84 9.19 -41.04 12.63
C GLU A 84 9.82 -40.47 13.94
N LEU A 85 8.94 -40.11 14.89
CA LEU A 85 9.16 -39.69 16.28
C LEU A 85 9.14 -40.87 17.28
N ALA A 86 9.88 -40.77 18.39
CA ALA A 86 9.73 -41.62 19.58
C ALA A 86 9.79 -40.79 20.88
N LEU A 87 8.91 -41.11 21.84
CA LEU A 87 8.79 -40.48 23.17
C LEU A 87 9.43 -41.34 24.27
N GLY A 88 10.02 -40.65 25.26
CA GLY A 88 10.54 -41.12 26.54
C GLY A 88 10.57 -39.94 27.56
N PRO A 89 10.99 -40.13 28.83
CA PRO A 89 10.09 -40.02 29.99
C PRO A 89 10.55 -39.02 31.06
N ASP A 90 9.95 -37.84 31.20
CA ASP A 90 10.32 -36.88 32.25
C ASP A 90 9.10 -36.13 32.83
N MET A 91 8.55 -36.62 33.95
CA MET A 91 7.45 -35.95 34.70
C MET A 91 7.94 -35.07 35.86
N GLU A 92 9.24 -34.79 35.93
CA GLU A 92 9.82 -33.83 36.90
C GLU A 92 10.23 -32.50 36.25
N ASP A 93 10.45 -32.46 34.93
CA ASP A 93 10.81 -31.23 34.18
C ASP A 93 9.58 -30.35 33.86
N ASP A 94 8.40 -30.95 33.63
CA ASP A 94 7.14 -30.23 33.33
C ASP A 94 6.64 -29.33 34.49
N LEU A 95 7.02 -29.66 35.73
CA LEU A 95 6.66 -28.88 36.93
C LEU A 95 7.62 -27.72 37.17
N LEU A 96 8.92 -27.90 36.88
CA LEU A 96 9.92 -26.84 36.95
C LEU A 96 9.74 -25.81 35.82
N GLU A 97 9.39 -26.24 34.60
CA GLU A 97 9.07 -25.32 33.49
C GLU A 97 7.86 -24.43 33.78
N ARG A 98 6.84 -24.97 34.46
CA ARG A 98 5.66 -24.18 34.85
C ARG A 98 5.96 -23.12 35.92
N GLU A 99 6.81 -23.45 36.89
CA GLU A 99 7.23 -22.48 37.91
C GLU A 99 8.22 -21.44 37.36
N LEU A 100 9.10 -21.80 36.41
CA LEU A 100 9.97 -20.86 35.71
C LEU A 100 9.20 -19.91 34.78
N ASN A 101 8.20 -20.40 34.05
CA ASN A 101 7.39 -19.57 33.15
C ASN A 101 6.51 -18.56 33.91
N ALA A 102 6.02 -18.92 35.10
CA ALA A 102 5.29 -17.99 35.97
C ALA A 102 6.19 -16.89 36.55
N LEU A 103 7.46 -17.22 36.89
CA LEU A 103 8.44 -16.25 37.38
C LEU A 103 8.97 -15.34 36.25
N SER A 104 9.10 -15.86 35.02
CA SER A 104 9.44 -15.07 33.83
C SER A 104 8.37 -14.04 33.52
N GLY A 105 7.08 -14.42 33.58
CA GLY A 105 5.98 -13.48 33.33
C GLY A 105 5.88 -12.34 34.34
N GLU A 106 6.24 -12.57 35.61
CA GLU A 106 6.25 -11.51 36.63
C GLU A 106 7.48 -10.59 36.51
N ILE A 107 8.64 -11.14 36.12
CA ILE A 107 9.85 -10.36 35.83
C ILE A 107 9.66 -9.54 34.55
N ASP A 108 9.02 -10.07 33.51
CA ASP A 108 8.70 -9.35 32.27
C ASP A 108 7.71 -8.21 32.55
N ARG A 109 6.75 -8.40 33.45
CA ARG A 109 5.80 -7.36 33.85
C ARG A 109 6.46 -6.23 34.64
N GLN A 110 7.36 -6.56 35.57
CA GLN A 110 8.11 -5.55 36.34
C GLN A 110 9.23 -4.89 35.54
N MET A 111 9.84 -5.60 34.57
CA MET A 111 10.73 -4.97 33.59
C MET A 111 9.95 -4.05 32.67
N GLN A 112 8.78 -4.44 32.14
CA GLN A 112 7.98 -3.56 31.28
C GLN A 112 7.50 -2.28 31.99
N GLU A 113 7.19 -2.32 33.30
CA GLU A 113 6.85 -1.12 34.08
C GLU A 113 8.09 -0.24 34.38
N ALA A 114 9.24 -0.82 34.73
CA ALA A 114 10.48 -0.07 34.99
C ALA A 114 11.17 0.45 33.71
N GLU A 115 10.99 -0.26 32.60
CA GLU A 115 11.49 0.11 31.27
C GLU A 115 10.70 1.27 30.65
N ARG A 116 9.44 1.47 31.03
CA ARG A 116 8.56 2.47 30.42
C ARG A 116 8.94 3.91 30.78
N GLU A 117 9.49 4.15 31.97
CA GLU A 117 9.98 5.47 32.39
C GLU A 117 11.48 5.65 32.09
N ALA A 118 12.32 4.64 32.36
CA ALA A 118 13.77 4.77 32.15
C ALA A 118 14.21 4.68 30.67
N ARG A 119 13.53 3.85 29.84
CA ARG A 119 13.87 3.75 28.41
C ARG A 119 13.37 4.94 27.61
N PHE A 120 12.49 5.80 28.14
CA PHE A 120 12.05 6.98 27.39
C PHE A 120 13.13 8.05 27.38
N GLU A 121 13.69 8.42 28.54
CA GLU A 121 14.87 9.30 28.61
C GLU A 121 16.07 8.67 27.91
N GLU A 122 16.34 7.37 28.12
CA GLU A 122 17.47 6.69 27.47
C GLU A 122 17.30 6.61 25.94
N LYS A 123 16.08 6.34 25.42
CA LYS A 123 15.84 6.36 23.96
C LYS A 123 15.87 7.77 23.39
N MET A 124 15.41 8.79 24.13
CA MET A 124 15.50 10.17 23.67
C MET A 124 16.95 10.62 23.59
N ASP A 125 17.78 10.30 24.59
CA ASP A 125 19.22 10.53 24.55
C ASP A 125 19.89 9.73 23.42
N GLU A 126 19.46 8.49 23.18
CA GLU A 126 19.99 7.66 22.08
C GLU A 126 19.59 8.20 20.70
N ILE A 127 18.38 8.75 20.57
CA ILE A 127 17.88 9.40 19.36
C ILE A 127 18.65 10.70 19.13
N GLU A 128 18.82 11.54 20.15
CA GLU A 128 19.56 12.81 20.08
C GLU A 128 21.04 12.56 19.73
N ALA A 129 21.68 11.56 20.35
CA ALA A 129 23.04 11.16 20.00
C ALA A 129 23.17 10.62 18.57
N LYS A 130 22.16 9.88 18.07
CA LYS A 130 22.12 9.41 16.67
C LYS A 130 21.95 10.57 15.69
N PHE A 131 21.21 11.61 16.09
CA PHE A 131 21.07 12.84 15.32
C PHE A 131 22.39 13.60 15.23
N ASP A 132 23.01 13.89 16.38
CA ASP A 132 24.29 14.60 16.45
C ASP A 132 25.39 13.87 15.68
N ALA A 133 25.44 12.54 15.78
CA ALA A 133 26.40 11.73 15.03
C ALA A 133 26.19 11.81 13.51
N LYS A 134 24.92 11.84 13.05
CA LYS A 134 24.60 11.98 11.62
C LYS A 134 24.88 13.38 11.09
N PHE A 135 24.60 14.43 11.87
CA PHE A 135 24.97 15.80 11.52
C PHE A 135 26.49 15.96 11.44
N ALA A 136 27.25 15.42 12.40
CA ALA A 136 28.71 15.46 12.37
C ALA A 136 29.35 14.64 11.24
N ASP A 137 28.69 13.58 10.76
CA ASP A 137 29.10 12.83 9.55
C ASP A 137 28.80 13.61 8.27
N ALA A 138 27.65 14.30 8.22
CA ALA A 138 27.29 15.17 7.11
C ALA A 138 28.28 16.34 6.98
N GLU A 139 28.54 17.06 8.06
CA GLU A 139 29.51 18.17 8.11
C GLU A 139 30.91 17.73 7.68
N ARG A 140 31.39 16.55 8.13
CA ARG A 140 32.67 16.00 7.69
C ARG A 140 32.72 15.70 6.21
N ARG A 141 31.65 15.15 5.64
CA ARG A 141 31.58 14.87 4.19
C ARG A 141 31.51 16.14 3.35
N PHE A 142 30.93 17.21 3.86
CA PHE A 142 30.97 18.52 3.23
C PHE A 142 32.38 19.11 3.27
N ALA A 143 33.04 19.08 4.43
CA ALA A 143 34.42 19.55 4.58
C ALA A 143 35.42 18.75 3.72
N GLU A 144 35.26 17.43 3.61
CA GLU A 144 36.07 16.59 2.71
C GLU A 144 35.85 16.90 1.23
N LYS A 145 34.63 17.26 0.83
CA LYS A 145 34.32 17.69 -0.53
C LYS A 145 34.94 19.06 -0.85
N GLU A 146 34.88 20.01 0.07
CA GLU A 146 35.56 21.31 -0.08
C GLU A 146 37.08 21.12 -0.16
N GLN A 147 37.67 20.30 0.71
CA GLN A 147 39.10 20.04 0.71
C GLN A 147 39.59 19.37 -0.59
N LYS A 148 38.79 18.48 -1.18
CA LYS A 148 39.06 17.84 -2.49
C LYS A 148 38.85 18.79 -3.67
N MET A 149 38.06 19.86 -3.50
CA MET A 149 37.94 20.94 -4.48
C MET A 149 39.11 21.93 -4.37
N GLU A 150 39.63 22.18 -3.16
CA GLU A 150 40.79 23.04 -2.90
C GLU A 150 42.13 22.38 -3.27
N ASP A 151 42.29 21.06 -3.06
CA ASP A 151 43.55 20.35 -3.36
C ASP A 151 43.72 19.95 -4.83
N GLY A 152 42.69 20.17 -5.66
CA GLY A 152 42.70 19.89 -7.09
C GLY A 152 42.67 18.40 -7.47
N SER A 153 42.41 17.50 -6.53
CA SER A 153 42.29 16.05 -6.79
C SER A 153 40.94 15.65 -7.41
N TYR A 154 39.99 16.59 -7.50
CA TYR A 154 38.75 16.40 -8.24
C TYR A 154 39.00 16.43 -9.75
N HIS A 155 39.19 15.25 -10.35
CA HIS A 155 39.38 15.13 -11.79
C HIS A 155 38.03 15.20 -12.52
N PHE A 156 37.62 16.40 -12.89
CA PHE A 156 36.57 16.61 -13.89
C PHE A 156 37.19 16.45 -15.29
N ASP A 157 36.81 15.37 -16.00
CA ASP A 157 37.28 15.11 -17.36
C ASP A 157 36.62 16.09 -18.35
N ARG A 158 37.32 17.21 -18.53
CA ARG A 158 36.91 18.32 -19.40
C ARG A 158 36.94 17.96 -20.89
N GLU A 159 37.73 16.97 -21.29
CA GLU A 159 37.85 16.57 -22.70
C GLU A 159 36.68 15.68 -23.12
N SER A 160 36.28 14.72 -22.28
CA SER A 160 35.07 13.92 -22.50
C SER A 160 33.80 14.77 -22.49
N TYR A 161 33.71 15.77 -21.60
CA TYR A 161 32.58 16.70 -21.54
C TYR A 161 32.50 17.63 -22.78
N ARG A 162 33.65 18.15 -23.24
CA ARG A 162 33.71 18.99 -24.47
C ARG A 162 33.39 18.21 -25.74
N ALA A 163 33.80 16.95 -25.81
CA ALA A 163 33.53 16.07 -26.94
C ALA A 163 32.03 15.74 -27.07
N ALA A 164 31.30 15.66 -25.95
CA ALA A 164 29.87 15.34 -25.95
C ALA A 164 28.95 16.56 -26.17
N HIS A 165 29.38 17.79 -25.84
CA HIS A 165 28.46 18.92 -25.68
C HIS A 165 28.83 20.22 -26.44
N GLY A 166 29.91 20.25 -27.24
CA GLY A 166 30.26 21.40 -28.09
C GLY A 166 30.77 22.62 -27.31
N GLU A 167 31.48 23.52 -28.02
CA GLU A 167 32.29 24.60 -27.40
C GLU A 167 31.48 25.66 -26.62
N ASP A 168 30.16 25.76 -26.80
CA ASP A 168 29.34 26.84 -26.25
C ASP A 168 28.86 26.65 -24.80
N ASN A 169 28.91 25.43 -24.23
CA ASN A 169 28.42 25.16 -22.87
C ASN A 169 29.47 25.32 -21.75
N ALA A 170 30.68 25.79 -22.06
CA ALA A 170 31.75 25.96 -21.07
C ALA A 170 31.78 27.38 -20.47
N ARG A 171 30.68 27.81 -19.82
CA ARG A 171 30.71 29.01 -18.95
C ARG A 171 30.12 28.75 -17.56
N VAL A 172 30.98 28.17 -16.71
CA VAL A 172 31.21 28.49 -15.28
C VAL A 172 29.98 28.53 -14.34
N HIS A 173 29.83 27.50 -13.48
CA HIS A 173 29.24 27.67 -12.13
C HIS A 173 30.36 28.08 -11.15
N LEU A 174 30.14 29.17 -10.42
CA LEU A 174 31.06 29.73 -9.40
C LEU A 174 30.62 29.34 -7.98
N PRO A 175 31.53 29.38 -6.98
CA PRO A 175 31.32 28.90 -5.59
C PRO A 175 30.21 29.60 -4.76
N HIS A 176 29.64 30.70 -5.23
CA HIS A 176 28.72 31.55 -4.44
C HIS A 176 27.31 30.95 -4.26
N GLU A 177 26.96 29.89 -5.00
CA GLU A 177 25.67 29.18 -4.89
C GLU A 177 25.66 28.09 -3.80
N ALA A 178 26.83 27.63 -3.34
CA ALA A 178 26.94 26.62 -2.30
C ALA A 178 26.63 27.17 -0.89
N GLU A 179 27.10 28.39 -0.60
CA GLU A 179 26.85 29.07 0.68
C GLU A 179 25.36 29.42 0.86
N ALA A 180 24.69 29.89 -0.20
CA ALA A 180 23.25 30.19 -0.19
C ALA A 180 22.38 28.92 0.01
N LYS A 181 22.86 27.77 -0.48
CA LYS A 181 22.21 26.47 -0.29
C LYS A 181 22.38 25.96 1.14
N ALA A 182 23.55 26.15 1.74
CA ALA A 182 23.80 25.79 3.14
C ALA A 182 22.97 26.65 4.11
N GLU A 183 22.84 27.95 3.84
CA GLU A 183 22.08 28.88 4.69
C GLU A 183 20.56 28.59 4.66
N ARG A 184 20.03 28.17 3.50
CA ARG A 184 18.65 27.68 3.36
C ARG A 184 18.41 26.37 4.13
N VAL A 185 19.30 25.41 4.00
CA VAL A 185 19.22 24.12 4.72
C VAL A 185 19.24 24.34 6.24
N GLN A 186 20.00 25.30 6.73
CA GLN A 186 20.03 25.66 8.16
C GLN A 186 18.71 26.28 8.64
N GLN A 187 18.09 27.14 7.83
CA GLN A 187 16.79 27.76 8.15
C GLN A 187 15.66 26.74 8.15
N ASP A 188 15.64 25.83 7.16
CA ASP A 188 14.65 24.77 7.06
C ASP A 188 14.79 23.75 8.21
N ALA A 189 16.03 23.42 8.63
CA ALA A 189 16.29 22.57 9.79
C ALA A 189 15.84 23.19 11.12
N THR A 190 15.93 24.52 11.26
CA THR A 190 15.50 25.22 12.48
C THR A 190 13.97 25.25 12.57
N LYS A 191 13.30 25.57 11.46
CA LYS A 191 11.83 25.56 11.37
C LYS A 191 11.25 24.17 11.61
N LEU A 192 11.95 23.14 11.14
CA LEU A 192 11.61 21.74 11.40
C LEU A 192 11.73 21.34 12.87
N GLY A 193 12.77 21.82 13.57
CA GLY A 193 12.91 21.59 15.01
C GLY A 193 11.69 22.12 15.77
N ASP A 194 11.22 23.30 15.39
CA ASP A 194 10.02 23.91 15.98
C ASP A 194 8.73 23.12 15.67
N ASP A 195 8.59 22.59 14.45
CA ASP A 195 7.42 21.81 14.03
C ASP A 195 7.39 20.40 14.67
N ILE A 196 8.56 19.78 14.87
CA ILE A 196 8.67 18.50 15.60
C ILE A 196 8.33 18.72 17.08
N VAL A 197 8.86 19.76 17.70
CA VAL A 197 8.55 20.09 19.10
C VAL A 197 7.05 20.33 19.28
N ARG A 198 6.42 21.07 18.35
CA ARG A 198 4.97 21.35 18.39
C ARG A 198 4.12 20.09 18.25
N GLU A 199 4.50 19.16 17.35
CA GLU A 199 3.74 17.92 17.18
C GLU A 199 3.96 16.96 18.36
N VAL A 200 5.17 16.90 18.92
CA VAL A 200 5.48 16.14 20.15
C VAL A 200 4.69 16.68 21.35
N GLU A 201 4.62 18.00 21.52
CA GLU A 201 3.80 18.64 22.56
C GLU A 201 2.31 18.27 22.41
N LYS A 202 1.81 18.24 21.18
CA LYS A 202 0.42 17.89 20.85
C LYS A 202 0.11 16.40 21.08
N THR A 203 1.06 15.51 20.83
CA THR A 203 0.96 14.08 21.13
C THR A 203 1.08 13.79 22.64
N LEU A 204 1.85 14.60 23.37
CA LEU A 204 1.91 14.54 24.83
C LEU A 204 0.60 15.00 25.49
N GLU A 205 -0.11 15.94 24.87
CA GLU A 205 -1.45 16.37 25.31
C GLU A 205 -2.54 15.31 25.06
N SER A 206 -2.39 14.48 24.01
CA SER A 206 -3.35 13.42 23.67
C SER A 206 -3.11 12.10 24.41
N GLY A 207 -1.92 11.90 24.99
CA GLY A 207 -1.59 10.74 25.83
C GLY A 207 -1.27 9.45 25.06
N ASP A 208 -1.24 9.48 23.73
CA ASP A 208 -0.95 8.32 22.89
C ASP A 208 0.44 8.42 22.24
N LEU A 209 1.41 7.72 22.82
CA LEU A 209 2.82 7.73 22.41
C LEU A 209 3.18 6.56 21.48
N SER A 210 2.22 5.70 21.15
CA SER A 210 2.45 4.46 20.37
C SER A 210 2.98 4.75 18.97
N ASN A 211 2.58 5.87 18.38
CA ASN A 211 2.91 6.28 17.01
C ASN A 211 3.97 7.38 16.89
N LEU A 212 4.41 7.98 18.01
CA LEU A 212 5.36 9.10 17.99
C LEU A 212 6.71 8.70 17.36
N GLY A 213 7.20 7.50 17.66
CA GLY A 213 8.45 6.99 17.11
C GLY A 213 8.40 6.81 15.59
N THR A 214 7.27 6.35 15.06
CA THR A 214 7.05 6.14 13.62
C THR A 214 6.83 7.47 12.91
N LEU A 215 6.05 8.37 13.49
CA LEU A 215 5.76 9.70 12.93
C LEU A 215 7.03 10.57 12.88
N ILE A 216 7.81 10.59 13.96
CA ILE A 216 9.13 11.24 14.00
C ILE A 216 10.05 10.53 13.01
N SER A 217 10.13 9.20 13.01
CA SER A 217 11.01 8.49 12.09
C SER A 217 10.69 8.77 10.62
N ASN A 218 9.41 8.82 10.22
CA ASN A 218 9.01 9.09 8.84
C ASN A 218 9.34 10.52 8.40
N LYS A 219 9.10 11.51 9.27
CA LYS A 219 9.40 12.92 8.99
C LYS A 219 10.89 13.24 9.03
N VAL A 220 11.61 12.60 9.95
CA VAL A 220 13.08 12.68 10.04
C VAL A 220 13.72 11.95 8.86
N ASN A 221 13.16 10.83 8.43
CA ASN A 221 13.65 10.10 7.28
C ASN A 221 13.44 10.89 5.98
N SER A 222 12.26 11.45 5.74
CA SER A 222 12.01 12.26 4.53
C SER A 222 12.94 13.47 4.44
N ILE A 223 13.38 14.02 5.58
CA ILE A 223 14.26 15.18 5.62
C ILE A 223 15.74 14.81 5.62
N ILE A 224 16.15 13.68 6.18
CA ILE A 224 17.49 13.12 5.97
C ILE A 224 17.72 12.86 4.47
N ASP A 225 16.68 12.52 3.71
CA ASP A 225 16.76 12.34 2.26
C ASP A 225 16.89 13.66 1.52
N LEU A 226 16.12 14.66 1.93
CA LEU A 226 16.17 16.03 1.41
C LEU A 226 17.53 16.71 1.70
N ALA A 227 18.05 16.57 2.92
CA ALA A 227 19.29 17.21 3.39
C ALA A 227 20.56 16.52 2.85
N LEU A 228 20.51 15.20 2.60
CA LEU A 228 21.63 14.46 2.02
C LEU A 228 21.61 14.46 0.48
N GLY A 229 20.59 15.06 -0.15
CA GLY A 229 20.35 14.93 -1.59
C GLY A 229 20.30 13.48 -2.05
N LYS A 230 19.85 12.59 -1.16
CA LYS A 230 19.76 11.16 -1.41
C LYS A 230 18.34 10.87 -1.85
N SER A 231 18.17 10.64 -3.15
CA SER A 231 17.09 9.82 -3.66
C SER A 231 17.07 8.49 -2.88
N ARG A 232 16.04 8.28 -2.06
CA ARG A 232 15.79 7.02 -1.35
C ARG A 232 14.84 6.17 -2.19
N GLY A 233 15.03 4.87 -2.42
CA GLY A 233 16.10 3.96 -2.02
C GLY A 233 17.07 3.66 -3.16
N GLU A 234 17.94 2.66 -2.97
CA GLU A 234 18.88 2.17 -3.97
C GLU A 234 18.19 1.76 -5.29
N ARG A 235 17.97 2.73 -6.19
CA ARG A 235 17.63 2.53 -7.61
C ARG A 235 18.75 3.09 -8.50
N HIS A 236 20.02 2.88 -8.13
CA HIS A 236 21.09 3.07 -9.11
C HIS A 236 21.14 1.88 -10.07
N LYS A 237 20.40 1.99 -11.17
CA LYS A 237 20.83 1.43 -12.46
C LYS A 237 20.50 2.30 -13.68
N TYR A 238 19.75 3.39 -13.53
CA TYR A 238 19.34 4.22 -14.66
C TYR A 238 19.44 5.70 -14.32
N MET A 239 20.26 6.42 -15.07
CA MET A 239 20.29 7.89 -15.02
C MET A 239 19.11 8.42 -15.83
N PRO A 240 18.32 9.38 -15.30
CA PRO A 240 17.30 10.06 -16.10
C PRO A 240 17.97 10.74 -17.30
N THR A 241 17.32 10.68 -18.46
CA THR A 241 17.90 11.14 -19.74
C THR A 241 17.44 12.54 -20.15
N GLY A 242 16.53 13.15 -19.40
CA GLY A 242 16.13 14.55 -19.55
C GLY A 242 15.30 15.07 -18.37
N SER A 243 14.92 16.35 -18.46
CA SER A 243 14.00 17.00 -17.53
C SER A 243 13.07 18.00 -18.24
N LYS A 244 11.90 18.26 -17.66
CA LYS A 244 10.97 19.33 -18.04
C LYS A 244 10.46 20.06 -16.79
N MET A 245 10.23 21.36 -16.93
CA MET A 245 9.69 22.19 -15.86
C MET A 245 8.56 23.04 -16.40
N TRP A 246 7.47 23.10 -15.63
CA TRP A 246 6.35 24.01 -15.85
C TRP A 246 6.09 24.81 -14.58
N GLN A 247 5.55 26.01 -14.76
CA GLN A 247 5.14 26.85 -13.63
C GLN A 247 3.99 27.75 -14.05
N GLY A 248 3.21 28.17 -13.08
CA GLY A 248 2.10 29.09 -13.26
C GLY A 248 1.56 29.55 -11.91
N ALA A 249 0.33 30.05 -11.90
CA ALA A 249 -0.29 30.61 -10.71
C ALA A 249 -1.79 30.28 -10.67
N ASP A 250 -2.42 30.57 -9.53
CA ASP A 250 -3.89 30.62 -9.39
C ASP A 250 -4.63 29.30 -9.68
N ILE A 251 -4.03 28.15 -9.35
CA ILE A 251 -4.71 26.85 -9.36
C ILE A 251 -5.27 26.50 -7.98
N ARG A 252 -6.28 25.63 -7.96
CA ARG A 252 -6.87 25.03 -6.74
C ARG A 252 -7.22 23.56 -6.87
N SER A 253 -7.13 23.01 -8.07
CA SER A 253 -7.45 21.60 -8.34
C SER A 253 -6.34 20.94 -9.13
N LEU A 254 -6.15 19.65 -8.92
CA LEU A 254 -5.19 18.83 -9.64
C LEU A 254 -5.93 17.72 -10.39
N TYR A 255 -5.59 17.56 -11.66
CA TYR A 255 -6.03 16.44 -12.49
C TYR A 255 -4.81 15.70 -13.01
N LEU A 256 -4.64 14.46 -12.56
CA LEU A 256 -3.48 13.63 -12.83
C LEU A 256 -3.92 12.37 -13.58
N ARG A 257 -3.33 12.11 -14.76
CA ARG A 257 -3.50 10.87 -15.52
C ARG A 257 -2.15 10.36 -15.98
N THR A 258 -1.60 9.41 -15.26
CA THR A 258 -0.27 8.86 -15.58
C THR A 258 -0.36 7.39 -15.93
N SER A 259 0.45 6.99 -16.91
CA SER A 259 0.66 5.59 -17.27
C SER A 259 2.14 5.26 -17.29
N GLY A 260 2.46 4.01 -16.90
CA GLY A 260 3.83 3.52 -16.81
C GLY A 260 4.32 3.39 -15.37
N SER A 261 5.56 3.81 -15.14
CA SER A 261 6.28 3.65 -13.87
C SER A 261 6.77 5.00 -13.31
N ALA A 262 6.00 6.06 -13.52
CA ALA A 262 6.35 7.39 -13.05
C ALA A 262 5.92 7.55 -11.59
N ASP A 263 6.87 7.83 -10.71
CA ASP A 263 6.61 8.13 -9.30
C ASP A 263 6.18 9.60 -9.18
N ILE A 264 5.12 9.88 -8.44
CA ILE A 264 4.51 11.21 -8.32
C ILE A 264 4.58 11.68 -6.88
N THR A 265 5.06 12.90 -6.69
CA THR A 265 5.03 13.57 -5.39
C THR A 265 4.24 14.86 -5.52
N VAL A 266 3.27 15.08 -4.63
CA VAL A 266 2.49 16.31 -4.54
C VAL A 266 2.71 16.94 -3.17
N GLU A 267 3.24 18.14 -3.18
CA GLU A 267 3.59 18.90 -1.97
C GLU A 267 3.20 20.37 -2.09
N SER A 268 3.03 21.03 -0.94
CA SER A 268 2.77 22.48 -0.92
C SER A 268 4.06 23.23 -1.21
N GLY A 269 4.00 24.14 -2.17
CA GLY A 269 5.10 25.02 -2.58
C GLY A 269 4.93 26.45 -2.08
N GLU A 270 5.46 27.39 -2.86
CA GLU A 270 5.30 28.81 -2.58
C GLU A 270 3.82 29.24 -2.77
N PRO A 271 3.20 29.91 -1.79
CA PRO A 271 1.80 30.30 -1.88
C PRO A 271 1.48 31.11 -3.15
N GLY A 272 0.45 30.67 -3.88
CA GLY A 272 -0.03 31.28 -5.12
C GLY A 272 0.75 30.90 -6.38
N VAL A 273 1.85 30.14 -6.27
CA VAL A 273 2.66 29.71 -7.41
C VAL A 273 2.73 28.20 -7.43
N TRP A 274 2.38 27.60 -8.56
CA TRP A 274 2.57 26.17 -8.77
C TRP A 274 3.78 25.90 -9.66
N ARG A 275 4.44 24.77 -9.44
CA ARG A 275 5.57 24.28 -10.25
C ARG A 275 5.48 22.78 -10.42
N VAL A 276 5.76 22.30 -11.62
CA VAL A 276 5.88 20.87 -11.92
C VAL A 276 7.27 20.61 -12.46
N GLU A 277 7.96 19.67 -11.84
CA GLU A 277 9.29 19.20 -12.25
C GLU A 277 9.17 17.73 -12.64
N ALA A 278 9.58 17.39 -13.86
CA ALA A 278 9.56 16.02 -14.32
C ALA A 278 10.94 15.61 -14.81
N GLU A 279 11.40 14.44 -14.38
CA GLU A 279 12.65 13.82 -14.83
C GLU A 279 12.37 12.42 -15.34
N GLY A 280 13.17 11.94 -16.28
CA GLY A 280 13.00 10.57 -16.77
C GLY A 280 13.50 10.35 -18.18
N SER A 281 12.92 9.34 -18.84
CA SER A 281 13.25 9.02 -20.22
C SER A 281 12.78 10.12 -21.17
N GLN A 282 13.53 10.35 -22.26
CA GLN A 282 13.10 11.27 -23.32
C GLN A 282 11.69 10.92 -23.84
N GLU A 283 11.39 9.62 -23.98
CA GLU A 283 10.08 9.16 -24.43
C GLU A 283 8.96 9.50 -23.44
N PHE A 284 9.20 9.34 -22.13
CA PHE A 284 8.27 9.78 -21.10
C PHE A 284 8.03 11.29 -21.17
N LEU A 285 9.09 12.08 -21.21
CA LEU A 285 9.00 13.53 -21.24
C LEU A 285 8.30 14.05 -22.50
N GLU A 286 8.53 13.44 -23.67
CA GLU A 286 7.85 13.80 -24.93
C GLU A 286 6.33 13.61 -24.86
N HIS A 287 5.89 12.62 -24.09
CA HIS A 287 4.50 12.25 -23.93
C HIS A 287 3.83 12.88 -22.70
N LEU A 288 4.61 13.43 -21.78
CA LEU A 288 4.13 14.19 -20.62
C LEU A 288 3.73 15.60 -21.01
N SER A 289 2.51 15.96 -20.65
CA SER A 289 1.93 17.29 -20.85
C SER A 289 1.46 17.88 -19.52
N CYS A 290 1.59 19.19 -19.40
CA CYS A 290 1.11 19.97 -18.26
C CYS A 290 0.40 21.20 -18.83
N THR A 291 -0.88 21.37 -18.50
CA THR A 291 -1.73 22.45 -19.02
C THR A 291 -2.65 22.99 -17.93
N GLU A 292 -2.90 24.29 -17.96
CA GLU A 292 -3.91 24.93 -17.11
C GLU A 292 -5.26 24.95 -17.82
N ASP A 293 -6.32 24.55 -17.13
CA ASP A 293 -7.71 24.69 -17.57
C ASP A 293 -8.51 25.37 -16.46
N GLY A 294 -8.60 26.70 -16.50
CA GLY A 294 -9.18 27.49 -15.43
C GLY A 294 -8.34 27.39 -14.14
N SER A 295 -8.95 26.94 -13.05
CA SER A 295 -8.28 26.72 -11.76
C SER A 295 -7.71 25.30 -11.60
N THR A 296 -7.77 24.47 -12.64
CA THR A 296 -7.30 23.09 -12.61
C THR A 296 -5.98 22.93 -13.35
N LEU A 297 -4.98 22.36 -12.68
CA LEU A 297 -3.74 21.93 -13.32
C LEU A 297 -3.89 20.50 -13.83
N LYS A 298 -3.80 20.31 -15.14
CA LYS A 298 -3.89 19.00 -15.80
C LYS A 298 -2.50 18.49 -16.16
N ILE A 299 -2.15 17.32 -15.64
CA ILE A 299 -0.90 16.63 -15.91
C ILE A 299 -1.22 15.25 -16.45
N GLU A 300 -0.84 14.99 -17.70
CA GLU A 300 -1.23 13.78 -18.43
C GLU A 300 -0.07 13.19 -19.22
N THR A 301 0.07 11.87 -19.18
CA THR A 301 0.92 11.10 -20.10
C THR A 301 0.09 10.59 -21.28
N THR A 302 0.50 10.90 -22.51
CA THR A 302 -0.19 10.48 -23.74
C THR A 302 0.58 9.36 -24.48
N PRO A 303 -0.08 8.43 -25.19
CA PRO A 303 -1.47 8.05 -25.04
C PRO A 303 -1.70 7.38 -23.68
N TYR A 304 -2.66 7.90 -22.91
CA TYR A 304 -3.02 7.38 -21.59
C TYR A 304 -3.64 5.97 -21.65
N GLN A 305 -4.43 5.69 -22.70
CA GLN A 305 -5.25 4.47 -22.83
C GLN A 305 -4.56 3.29 -23.54
N GLN A 306 -3.34 3.46 -24.08
CA GLN A 306 -2.63 2.38 -24.77
C GLN A 306 -1.42 1.94 -23.95
N ARG A 307 -1.12 0.63 -23.94
CA ARG A 307 0.16 0.11 -23.42
C ARG A 307 1.29 0.69 -24.26
N ASN A 308 1.83 1.82 -23.83
CA ASN A 308 3.01 2.40 -24.44
C ASN A 308 4.24 1.88 -23.69
N MET A 309 4.92 0.90 -24.28
CA MET A 309 6.10 0.23 -23.70
C MET A 309 7.20 1.23 -23.29
N GLY A 310 7.24 2.41 -23.92
CA GLY A 310 8.20 3.48 -23.64
C GLY A 310 8.04 4.22 -22.30
N LEU A 311 6.86 4.11 -21.68
CA LEU A 311 6.57 4.76 -20.39
C LEU A 311 7.01 3.90 -19.19
N PHE A 312 7.45 2.66 -19.43
CA PHE A 312 7.90 1.70 -18.40
C PHE A 312 9.43 1.74 -18.18
N ALA A 313 10.04 2.89 -18.45
CA ALA A 313 11.45 3.10 -18.17
C ALA A 313 11.66 3.43 -16.68
N PRO A 314 12.63 2.81 -16.01
CA PRO A 314 12.95 3.13 -14.62
C PRO A 314 13.48 4.56 -14.49
N GLY A 315 13.09 5.25 -13.42
CA GLY A 315 13.57 6.60 -13.08
C GLY A 315 12.73 7.75 -13.65
N ASN A 316 11.49 7.49 -14.07
CA ASN A 316 10.53 8.56 -14.37
C ASN A 316 9.95 9.10 -13.07
N SER A 317 9.93 10.42 -12.89
CA SER A 317 9.35 11.08 -11.73
C SER A 317 8.66 12.38 -12.11
N ILE A 318 7.65 12.74 -11.33
CA ILE A 318 6.93 14.02 -11.41
C ILE A 318 6.79 14.57 -9.98
N VAL A 319 7.36 15.75 -9.73
CA VAL A 319 7.20 16.47 -8.48
C VAL A 319 6.34 17.70 -8.74
N ILE A 320 5.25 17.83 -7.98
CA ILE A 320 4.24 18.87 -8.12
C ILE A 320 4.25 19.71 -6.84
N PHE A 321 4.76 20.92 -6.96
CA PHE A 321 4.64 21.95 -5.95
C PHE A 321 3.37 22.74 -6.20
N THR A 322 2.37 22.58 -5.35
CA THR A 322 1.12 23.34 -5.42
C THR A 322 1.30 24.74 -4.84
N GLY A 323 0.43 25.68 -5.24
CA GLY A 323 0.43 27.03 -4.67
C GLY A 323 -0.43 27.17 -3.40
N PHE A 324 -0.82 26.06 -2.77
CA PHE A 324 -1.80 26.02 -1.69
C PHE A 324 -1.56 24.83 -0.75
N GLU A 325 -1.96 24.95 0.52
CA GLU A 325 -1.93 23.85 1.48
C GLU A 325 -3.21 23.01 1.44
N ASP A 326 -4.35 23.66 1.17
CA ASP A 326 -5.66 23.03 1.01
C ASP A 326 -6.25 23.37 -0.38
N GLY A 327 -6.54 22.34 -1.16
CA GLY A 327 -7.11 22.43 -2.50
C GLY A 327 -8.61 22.09 -2.54
N GLU A 328 -9.24 22.42 -3.67
CA GLU A 328 -10.67 22.14 -3.90
C GLU A 328 -10.89 20.70 -4.38
N GLU A 329 -10.09 20.22 -5.34
CA GLU A 329 -10.30 18.90 -5.94
C GLU A 329 -9.00 18.23 -6.39
N LEU A 330 -8.82 16.97 -6.02
CA LEU A 330 -7.83 16.06 -6.58
C LEU A 330 -8.55 14.97 -7.39
N ASP A 331 -8.20 14.83 -8.65
CA ASP A 331 -8.63 13.71 -9.50
C ASP A 331 -7.38 13.02 -10.08
N ALA A 332 -6.95 11.92 -9.46
CA ALA A 332 -5.74 11.20 -9.82
C ALA A 332 -6.05 9.76 -10.28
N GLU A 333 -5.54 9.38 -11.45
CA GLU A 333 -5.62 8.01 -11.95
C GLU A 333 -4.23 7.55 -12.40
N LEU A 334 -3.74 6.49 -11.77
CA LEU A 334 -2.43 5.89 -12.02
C LEU A 334 -2.62 4.54 -12.70
N ARG A 335 -1.95 4.32 -13.83
CA ARG A 335 -1.98 3.04 -14.56
C ARG A 335 -0.58 2.48 -14.71
N GLY A 336 -0.30 1.37 -14.04
CA GLY A 336 1.00 0.72 -14.10
C GLY A 336 1.58 0.48 -12.72
N SER A 337 2.83 0.88 -12.51
CA SER A 337 3.59 0.59 -11.29
C SER A 337 4.26 1.84 -10.72
N GLY A 338 3.74 3.02 -11.06
CA GLY A 338 4.21 4.29 -10.51
C GLY A 338 3.44 4.61 -9.25
N ASP A 339 4.14 5.07 -8.23
CA ASP A 339 3.56 5.37 -6.92
C ASP A 339 3.17 6.85 -6.84
N MET A 340 2.27 7.18 -5.92
CA MET A 340 1.89 8.57 -5.63
C MET A 340 1.93 8.85 -4.14
N ASP A 341 2.61 9.93 -3.77
CA ASP A 341 2.58 10.52 -2.43
C ASP A 341 1.98 11.93 -2.52
N CYS A 342 0.88 12.17 -1.79
CA CYS A 342 0.20 13.46 -1.74
C CYS A 342 0.05 13.97 -0.30
N SER A 343 0.89 14.94 0.02
CA SER A 343 0.91 15.63 1.31
C SER A 343 0.00 16.88 1.38
N VAL A 344 -0.67 17.20 0.27
CA VAL A 344 -1.57 18.35 0.14
C VAL A 344 -3.01 17.89 0.40
N ASN A 345 -3.76 18.66 1.18
CA ASN A 345 -5.13 18.30 1.51
C ASN A 345 -6.09 18.75 0.40
N PHE A 346 -7.20 18.03 0.23
CA PHE A 346 -8.25 18.42 -0.72
C PHE A 346 -9.65 18.27 -0.12
N GLU A 347 -10.56 19.16 -0.49
CA GLU A 347 -11.98 19.05 -0.11
C GLU A 347 -12.65 17.83 -0.77
N VAL A 348 -12.22 17.48 -1.99
CA VAL A 348 -12.69 16.31 -2.74
C VAL A 348 -11.49 15.59 -3.34
N SER A 349 -11.36 14.29 -3.05
CA SER A 349 -10.31 13.44 -3.61
C SER A 349 -10.91 12.23 -4.31
N ARG A 350 -10.66 12.11 -5.61
CA ARG A 350 -10.95 10.92 -6.39
C ARG A 350 -9.63 10.32 -6.84
N VAL A 351 -9.31 9.16 -6.30
CA VAL A 351 -8.07 8.46 -6.63
C VAL A 351 -8.36 7.07 -7.16
N ALA A 352 -7.59 6.67 -8.16
CA ALA A 352 -7.68 5.35 -8.72
C ALA A 352 -6.30 4.81 -9.12
N THR A 353 -6.02 3.57 -8.74
CA THR A 353 -4.83 2.83 -9.16
C THR A 353 -5.25 1.58 -9.94
N TYR A 354 -4.66 1.40 -11.11
CA TYR A 354 -4.83 0.20 -11.94
C TYR A 354 -3.47 -0.41 -12.24
N GLY A 355 -3.11 -1.45 -11.51
CA GLY A 355 -1.80 -2.09 -11.60
C GLY A 355 -1.25 -2.38 -10.21
N SER A 356 0.02 -2.05 -9.99
CA SER A 356 0.78 -2.36 -8.77
C SER A 356 1.45 -1.12 -8.17
N GLY A 357 0.93 0.07 -8.49
CA GLY A 357 1.43 1.33 -7.94
C GLY A 357 0.63 1.72 -6.72
N ASP A 358 1.33 2.23 -5.72
CA ASP A 358 0.76 2.56 -4.41
C ASP A 358 0.33 4.02 -4.35
N ILE A 359 -0.70 4.32 -3.56
CA ILE A 359 -1.20 5.69 -3.36
C ILE A 359 -1.19 6.00 -1.87
N VAL A 360 -0.47 7.04 -1.49
CA VAL A 360 -0.47 7.61 -0.15
C VAL A 360 -1.13 8.99 -0.18
N LEU A 361 -2.16 9.17 0.64
CA LEU A 361 -2.89 10.42 0.79
C LEU A 361 -2.90 10.88 2.25
N SER A 362 -2.86 12.20 2.44
CA SER A 362 -3.01 12.86 3.74
C SER A 362 -4.50 13.07 4.12
N ASP A 363 -5.02 14.31 4.12
CA ASP A 363 -6.45 14.59 4.37
C ASP A 363 -7.23 14.77 3.06
N ALA A 364 -8.20 13.89 2.83
CA ALA A 364 -8.82 13.72 1.53
C ALA A 364 -10.29 14.20 1.43
N GLY A 365 -10.82 14.90 2.44
CA GLY A 365 -12.17 15.46 2.38
C GLY A 365 -13.21 14.41 1.95
N TYR A 366 -14.09 14.72 0.99
CA TYR A 366 -14.94 13.70 0.34
C TYR A 366 -14.07 12.76 -0.51
N LEU A 367 -13.98 11.50 -0.08
CA LEU A 367 -13.07 10.54 -0.69
C LEU A 367 -13.78 9.56 -1.63
N THR A 368 -13.19 9.29 -2.78
CA THR A 368 -13.48 8.13 -3.61
C THR A 368 -12.20 7.41 -3.98
N VAL A 369 -12.08 6.13 -3.63
CA VAL A 369 -10.93 5.28 -3.95
C VAL A 369 -11.38 4.14 -4.87
N THR A 370 -10.65 3.93 -5.96
CA THR A 370 -10.76 2.72 -6.80
C THR A 370 -9.40 2.06 -6.94
N ALA A 371 -9.19 0.93 -6.26
CA ALA A 371 -7.98 0.13 -6.37
C ALA A 371 -8.27 -1.16 -7.14
N SER A 372 -7.49 -1.41 -8.20
CA SER A 372 -7.66 -2.59 -9.05
C SER A 372 -6.31 -3.15 -9.47
N GLY A 373 -5.93 -4.28 -8.89
CA GLY A 373 -4.66 -4.93 -9.17
C GLY A 373 -4.01 -5.44 -7.89
N SER A 374 -2.82 -4.95 -7.58
CA SER A 374 -2.05 -5.31 -6.38
C SER A 374 -1.30 -4.10 -5.78
N GLY A 375 -1.71 -2.88 -6.12
CA GLY A 375 -1.16 -1.66 -5.52
C GLY A 375 -2.01 -1.23 -4.34
N ASP A 376 -1.37 -0.71 -3.31
CA ASP A 376 -2.01 -0.44 -2.03
C ASP A 376 -2.42 1.03 -1.91
N VAL A 377 -3.40 1.30 -1.05
CA VAL A 377 -3.86 2.66 -0.77
C VAL A 377 -3.79 2.94 0.71
N THR A 378 -2.96 3.90 1.09
CA THR A 378 -2.84 4.38 2.47
C THR A 378 -3.40 5.79 2.58
N LEU A 379 -4.22 6.04 3.59
CA LEU A 379 -4.84 7.32 3.86
C LEU A 379 -4.76 7.69 5.33
N THR A 380 -4.28 8.90 5.65
CA THR A 380 -4.34 9.42 7.02
C THR A 380 -5.77 9.75 7.43
N ARG A 381 -6.52 10.56 6.65
CA ARG A 381 -7.90 10.92 7.00
C ARG A 381 -8.83 11.04 5.81
N GLY A 382 -10.01 10.43 5.90
CA GLY A 382 -11.09 10.53 4.91
C GLY A 382 -12.43 10.91 5.52
N ARG A 383 -13.26 11.65 4.78
CA ARG A 383 -14.66 11.94 5.11
C ARG A 383 -15.59 11.41 4.03
N ASN A 384 -16.72 10.83 4.43
CA ASN A 384 -17.76 10.34 3.52
C ASN A 384 -17.20 9.47 2.36
N ALA A 385 -16.37 8.49 2.70
CA ALA A 385 -15.59 7.79 1.70
C ALA A 385 -16.40 6.73 0.94
N VAL A 386 -16.14 6.60 -0.35
CA VAL A 386 -16.57 5.45 -1.16
C VAL A 386 -15.34 4.72 -1.67
N ILE A 387 -15.11 3.51 -1.15
CA ILE A 387 -13.89 2.74 -1.41
C ILE A 387 -14.25 1.47 -2.13
N SER A 388 -13.59 1.21 -3.25
CA SER A 388 -13.74 -0.01 -4.03
C SER A 388 -12.38 -0.61 -4.31
N SER A 389 -12.07 -1.73 -3.64
CA SER A 389 -10.86 -2.51 -3.86
C SER A 389 -11.18 -3.82 -4.59
N SER A 390 -10.38 -4.14 -5.60
CA SER A 390 -10.48 -5.39 -6.36
C SER A 390 -9.11 -5.95 -6.71
N GLY A 391 -8.97 -7.27 -6.65
CA GLY A 391 -7.66 -7.94 -6.77
C GLY A 391 -7.05 -8.21 -5.41
N SER A 392 -5.79 -7.85 -5.21
CA SER A 392 -5.03 -8.05 -3.97
C SER A 392 -4.52 -6.71 -3.41
N CYS A 393 -5.30 -5.64 -3.61
CA CYS A 393 -4.97 -4.30 -3.11
C CYS A 393 -5.39 -4.16 -1.66
N ASP A 394 -4.44 -3.83 -0.80
CA ASP A 394 -4.72 -3.52 0.59
C ASP A 394 -5.09 -2.04 0.72
N VAL A 395 -6.04 -1.75 1.61
CA VAL A 395 -6.46 -0.38 1.90
C VAL A 395 -6.30 -0.11 3.39
N GLU A 396 -5.45 0.85 3.73
CA GLU A 396 -5.21 1.27 5.10
C GLU A 396 -5.68 2.71 5.29
N ILE A 397 -6.51 2.95 6.31
CA ILE A 397 -7.04 4.26 6.63
C ILE A 397 -6.89 4.51 8.12
N GLU A 398 -6.15 5.54 8.54
CA GLU A 398 -5.99 5.81 9.96
C GLU A 398 -7.31 6.33 10.57
N ALA A 399 -7.97 7.29 9.92
CA ALA A 399 -9.23 7.87 10.39
C ALA A 399 -10.28 8.03 9.29
N LEU A 400 -11.47 7.49 9.52
CA LEU A 400 -12.60 7.56 8.61
C LEU A 400 -13.83 8.17 9.30
N GLU A 401 -14.30 9.31 8.80
CA GLU A 401 -15.38 10.08 9.40
C GLU A 401 -16.60 10.22 8.45
N GLY A 402 -17.79 10.36 9.03
CA GLY A 402 -19.02 10.63 8.27
C GLY A 402 -19.69 9.37 7.76
N ILE A 403 -20.29 9.41 6.56
CA ILE A 403 -21.02 8.29 5.97
C ILE A 403 -20.15 7.61 4.92
N SER A 404 -19.61 6.45 5.27
CA SER A 404 -18.62 5.77 4.43
C SER A 404 -19.08 4.37 4.00
N GLU A 405 -18.72 4.00 2.77
CA GLU A 405 -18.96 2.69 2.20
C GLU A 405 -17.65 2.10 1.67
N VAL A 406 -17.37 0.87 2.05
CA VAL A 406 -16.20 0.12 1.63
C VAL A 406 -16.67 -1.18 0.97
N LYS A 407 -16.18 -1.41 -0.25
CA LYS A 407 -16.46 -2.58 -1.06
C LYS A 407 -15.17 -3.28 -1.43
N THR A 408 -15.09 -4.57 -1.15
CA THR A 408 -13.93 -5.39 -1.49
C THR A 408 -14.37 -6.62 -2.29
N SER A 409 -13.69 -6.84 -3.42
CA SER A 409 -13.88 -8.03 -4.25
C SER A 409 -12.51 -8.58 -4.65
N GLY A 410 -11.97 -9.49 -3.83
CA GLY A 410 -10.61 -9.96 -4.02
C GLY A 410 -10.04 -10.62 -2.76
N SER A 411 -8.73 -10.57 -2.62
CA SER A 411 -7.98 -11.08 -1.47
C SER A 411 -7.24 -10.00 -0.70
N GLY A 412 -7.41 -8.72 -1.06
CA GLY A 412 -6.78 -7.61 -0.36
C GLY A 412 -7.56 -7.22 0.89
N ASP A 413 -6.83 -6.80 1.91
CA ASP A 413 -7.34 -6.52 3.24
C ASP A 413 -7.68 -5.04 3.40
N VAL A 414 -8.62 -4.74 4.30
CA VAL A 414 -8.95 -3.35 4.64
C VAL A 414 -8.79 -3.12 6.12
N THR A 415 -7.91 -2.19 6.47
CA THR A 415 -7.69 -1.76 7.86
C THR A 415 -8.15 -0.33 8.04
N ILE A 416 -9.00 -0.10 9.04
CA ILE A 416 -9.44 1.24 9.44
C ILE A 416 -9.10 1.44 10.92
N GLY A 417 -8.20 2.36 11.23
CA GLY A 417 -7.78 2.64 12.61
C GLY A 417 -8.93 3.14 13.47
N THR A 418 -9.58 4.24 13.06
CA THR A 418 -10.73 4.83 13.76
C THR A 418 -11.86 5.12 12.79
N ALA A 419 -13.08 4.72 13.14
CA ALA A 419 -14.28 4.96 12.35
C ALA A 419 -15.36 5.74 13.14
N ILE A 420 -15.77 6.90 12.64
CA ILE A 420 -16.76 7.77 13.29
C ILE A 420 -17.91 8.07 12.33
N GLY A 421 -19.16 7.87 12.77
CA GLY A 421 -20.36 8.17 11.97
C GLY A 421 -21.09 6.92 11.50
N SER A 422 -21.19 6.68 10.20
CA SER A 422 -21.89 5.50 9.63
C SER A 422 -20.99 4.75 8.67
N LEU A 423 -20.97 3.43 8.76
CA LEU A 423 -20.06 2.60 7.99
C LEU A 423 -20.77 1.38 7.41
N SER A 424 -20.61 1.18 6.11
CA SER A 424 -21.13 0.01 5.40
C SER A 424 -20.02 -0.75 4.71
N PHE A 425 -19.89 -2.01 5.07
CA PHE A 425 -18.91 -2.93 4.51
C PHE A 425 -19.56 -3.99 3.65
N HIS A 426 -19.01 -4.19 2.46
CA HIS A 426 -19.40 -5.27 1.56
C HIS A 426 -18.15 -6.00 1.07
N THR A 427 -17.95 -7.23 1.56
CA THR A 427 -16.88 -8.11 1.07
C THR A 427 -17.49 -9.33 0.38
N SER A 428 -17.04 -9.60 -0.86
CA SER A 428 -17.34 -10.84 -1.56
C SER A 428 -16.10 -11.72 -1.77
N GLY A 429 -15.00 -11.37 -1.11
CA GLY A 429 -13.67 -11.92 -1.29
C GLY A 429 -13.19 -12.82 -0.15
N SER A 430 -11.89 -13.07 -0.13
CA SER A 430 -11.20 -13.71 1.00
C SER A 430 -10.35 -12.73 1.80
N GLY A 431 -10.37 -11.44 1.45
CA GLY A 431 -9.65 -10.41 2.20
C GLY A 431 -10.39 -10.07 3.48
N ASP A 432 -9.62 -9.81 4.51
CA ASP A 432 -10.07 -9.53 5.86
C ASP A 432 -10.34 -8.03 6.02
N LEU A 433 -11.14 -7.72 7.02
CA LEU A 433 -11.50 -6.35 7.36
C LEU A 433 -11.29 -6.14 8.85
N GLU A 434 -10.47 -5.15 9.19
CA GLU A 434 -10.24 -4.75 10.57
C GLU A 434 -10.65 -3.29 10.79
N VAL A 435 -11.40 -3.07 11.87
CA VAL A 435 -11.68 -1.73 12.40
C VAL A 435 -11.17 -1.66 13.84
N GLY A 436 -10.31 -0.70 14.14
CA GLY A 436 -9.78 -0.45 15.48
C GLY A 436 -10.83 0.08 16.45
N ASP A 437 -10.95 1.41 16.57
CA ASP A 437 -11.99 2.07 17.38
C ASP A 437 -13.20 2.46 16.51
N ALA A 438 -14.38 1.98 16.90
CA ALA A 438 -15.64 2.29 16.23
C ALA A 438 -16.55 3.18 17.10
N GLN A 439 -16.87 4.38 16.61
CA GLN A 439 -17.88 5.27 17.19
C GLN A 439 -18.99 5.52 16.17
N LEU A 440 -19.84 4.51 15.98
CA LEU A 440 -20.77 4.46 14.86
C LEU A 440 -22.24 4.64 15.31
N GLU A 441 -22.98 5.42 14.54
CA GLU A 441 -24.45 5.45 14.58
C GLU A 441 -25.01 4.17 13.94
N HIS A 442 -24.46 3.78 12.78
CA HIS A 442 -24.87 2.63 12.00
C HIS A 442 -23.66 1.87 11.47
N LEU A 443 -23.61 0.56 11.74
CA LEU A 443 -22.65 -0.37 11.16
C LEU A 443 -23.41 -1.43 10.35
N THR A 444 -23.14 -1.49 9.05
CA THR A 444 -23.63 -2.56 8.15
C THR A 444 -22.46 -3.43 7.72
N VAL A 445 -22.56 -4.74 7.89
CA VAL A 445 -21.55 -5.71 7.44
C VAL A 445 -22.22 -6.75 6.56
N VAL A 446 -21.78 -6.85 5.31
CA VAL A 446 -22.21 -7.89 4.37
C VAL A 446 -20.98 -8.63 3.88
N ALA A 447 -20.77 -9.85 4.38
CA ALA A 447 -19.68 -10.73 3.95
C ALA A 447 -20.25 -11.97 3.27
N SER A 448 -19.85 -12.24 2.03
CA SER A 448 -20.30 -13.42 1.28
C SER A 448 -19.18 -14.37 0.85
N GLY A 449 -17.99 -14.20 1.41
CA GLY A 449 -16.79 -14.97 1.08
C GLY A 449 -16.21 -15.70 2.29
N ALA A 450 -14.88 -15.77 2.33
CA ALA A 450 -14.13 -16.44 3.38
C ALA A 450 -13.30 -15.49 4.24
N GLY A 451 -13.34 -14.17 3.95
CA GLY A 451 -12.65 -13.17 4.73
C GLY A 451 -13.40 -12.84 6.02
N ASP A 452 -12.63 -12.60 7.07
CA ASP A 452 -13.11 -12.30 8.40
C ASP A 452 -13.31 -10.80 8.59
N VAL A 453 -14.22 -10.44 9.48
CA VAL A 453 -14.50 -9.04 9.82
C VAL A 453 -14.33 -8.86 11.31
N THR A 454 -13.35 -8.04 11.69
CA THR A 454 -12.99 -7.74 13.08
C THR A 454 -13.29 -6.29 13.39
N VAL A 455 -13.97 -6.04 14.51
CA VAL A 455 -14.14 -4.72 15.12
C VAL A 455 -13.57 -4.79 16.53
N CYS A 456 -12.37 -4.25 16.70
CA CYS A 456 -11.53 -4.43 17.87
C CYS A 456 -12.16 -3.82 19.13
N GLU A 457 -12.75 -2.63 19.05
CA GLU A 457 -13.50 -2.03 20.16
C GLU A 457 -14.49 -0.95 19.71
N GLY A 458 -15.34 -0.50 20.64
CA GLY A 458 -16.16 0.69 20.47
C GLY A 458 -17.65 0.47 20.65
N MET A 459 -18.45 1.34 20.02
CA MET A 459 -19.91 1.33 20.07
C MET A 459 -20.55 1.55 18.70
N ALA A 460 -21.63 0.81 18.44
CA ALA A 460 -22.51 1.00 17.29
C ALA A 460 -23.97 1.18 17.74
N GLY A 461 -24.65 2.23 17.29
CA GLY A 461 -26.08 2.41 17.56
C GLY A 461 -26.91 1.26 17.00
N THR A 462 -26.62 0.84 15.77
CA THR A 462 -27.19 -0.37 15.15
C THR A 462 -26.11 -1.19 14.46
N LEU A 463 -26.21 -2.52 14.53
CA LEU A 463 -25.42 -3.46 13.75
C LEU A 463 -26.33 -4.32 12.86
N ASP A 464 -26.22 -4.15 11.55
CA ASP A 464 -26.83 -5.00 10.54
C ASP A 464 -25.79 -5.95 9.95
N LEU A 465 -25.75 -7.18 10.46
CA LEU A 465 -24.78 -8.21 10.13
C LEU A 465 -25.39 -9.26 9.18
N THR A 466 -24.80 -9.44 8.01
CA THR A 466 -25.14 -10.49 7.05
C THR A 466 -23.89 -11.28 6.66
N LEU A 467 -23.77 -12.51 7.16
CA LEU A 467 -22.70 -13.43 6.78
C LEU A 467 -23.27 -14.56 5.91
N ARG A 468 -22.66 -14.76 4.74
CA ARG A 468 -23.07 -15.74 3.73
C ARG A 468 -21.84 -16.47 3.20
N GLY A 469 -21.22 -17.30 4.01
CA GLY A 469 -19.98 -17.94 3.62
C GLY A 469 -19.31 -18.68 4.75
N ALA A 470 -17.99 -18.63 4.75
CA ALA A 470 -17.13 -19.25 5.75
C ALA A 470 -16.35 -18.23 6.59
N GLY A 471 -16.48 -16.93 6.28
CA GLY A 471 -15.85 -15.87 7.06
C GLY A 471 -16.64 -15.55 8.32
N ASP A 472 -15.91 -15.15 9.35
CA ASP A 472 -16.38 -14.91 10.70
C ASP A 472 -16.53 -13.40 10.98
N PHE A 473 -17.27 -13.07 12.04
CA PHE A 473 -17.34 -11.72 12.58
C PHE A 473 -16.89 -11.72 14.03
N ASP A 474 -15.83 -10.99 14.37
CA ASP A 474 -15.41 -10.75 15.74
C ASP A 474 -15.63 -9.30 16.15
N GLY A 475 -16.63 -9.08 17.00
CA GLY A 475 -16.86 -7.82 17.70
C GLY A 475 -16.99 -8.06 19.19
N ALA A 476 -16.16 -8.91 19.80
CA ALA A 476 -16.24 -9.28 21.22
C ALA A 476 -16.16 -8.09 22.19
N ALA A 477 -15.52 -6.98 21.79
CA ALA A 477 -15.48 -5.74 22.57
C ALA A 477 -16.39 -4.64 22.01
N LEU A 478 -17.23 -4.94 21.01
CA LEU A 478 -18.20 -4.00 20.45
C LEU A 478 -19.49 -3.94 21.29
N THR A 479 -19.88 -2.74 21.71
CA THR A 479 -21.20 -2.49 22.31
C THR A 479 -22.20 -2.03 21.26
N VAL A 480 -23.29 -2.78 21.08
CA VAL A 480 -24.32 -2.51 20.09
C VAL A 480 -25.62 -2.06 20.77
N GLY A 481 -26.30 -1.08 20.18
CA GLY A 481 -27.69 -0.75 20.50
C GLY A 481 -28.62 -1.86 20.02
N ASP A 482 -29.03 -1.82 18.75
CA ASP A 482 -29.86 -2.84 18.13
C ASP A 482 -29.05 -3.75 17.18
N LEU A 483 -29.29 -5.07 17.24
CA LEU A 483 -28.62 -6.08 16.42
C LEU A 483 -29.60 -6.78 15.48
N THR A 484 -29.34 -6.71 14.17
CA THR A 484 -29.93 -7.60 13.16
C THR A 484 -28.85 -8.53 12.63
N ALA A 485 -29.02 -9.85 12.79
CA ALA A 485 -28.04 -10.83 12.31
C ALA A 485 -28.69 -11.85 11.35
N VAL A 486 -28.13 -12.01 10.16
CA VAL A 486 -28.51 -13.05 9.20
C VAL A 486 -27.27 -13.84 8.82
N LEU A 487 -27.12 -15.02 9.41
CA LEU A 487 -25.94 -15.87 9.24
C LEU A 487 -26.31 -17.14 8.49
N SER A 488 -25.53 -17.46 7.47
CA SER A 488 -25.70 -18.66 6.66
C SER A 488 -24.36 -19.14 6.12
N GLY A 489 -24.19 -20.47 6.01
CA GLY A 489 -22.89 -21.08 5.75
C GLY A 489 -22.25 -21.57 7.06
N ALA A 490 -20.94 -21.80 7.03
CA ALA A 490 -20.15 -22.21 8.18
C ALA A 490 -19.41 -20.98 8.73
N SER A 491 -20.16 -20.05 9.31
CA SER A 491 -19.66 -18.76 9.83
C SER A 491 -20.04 -18.62 11.30
N ASP A 492 -19.12 -18.08 12.07
CA ASP A 492 -19.27 -17.75 13.47
C ASP A 492 -19.24 -16.23 13.66
N ALA A 493 -20.14 -15.72 14.51
CA ALA A 493 -20.19 -14.32 14.83
C ALA A 493 -20.17 -14.12 16.34
N THR A 494 -19.33 -13.21 16.83
CA THR A 494 -19.27 -12.80 18.23
C THR A 494 -19.57 -11.32 18.34
N VAL A 495 -20.48 -10.95 19.24
CA VAL A 495 -20.81 -9.55 19.55
C VAL A 495 -20.70 -9.35 21.06
N GLY A 496 -19.97 -8.32 21.49
CA GLY A 496 -19.64 -8.09 22.90
C GLY A 496 -20.86 -7.86 23.78
N ARG A 497 -21.58 -6.75 23.59
CA ARG A 497 -22.77 -6.43 24.39
C ARG A 497 -23.86 -5.85 23.53
N VAL A 498 -25.09 -6.35 23.65
CA VAL A 498 -26.27 -5.73 23.02
C VAL A 498 -27.17 -5.10 24.08
N THR A 499 -27.51 -3.82 23.91
CA THR A 499 -28.29 -3.04 24.90
C THR A 499 -29.76 -2.88 24.52
N GLY A 500 -30.10 -3.07 23.24
CA GLY A 500 -31.43 -2.96 22.66
C GLY A 500 -31.97 -4.30 22.19
N SER A 501 -32.61 -4.28 21.02
CA SER A 501 -33.28 -5.44 20.44
C SER A 501 -32.33 -6.35 19.65
N VAL A 502 -32.64 -7.65 19.63
CA VAL A 502 -31.92 -8.66 18.84
C VAL A 502 -32.91 -9.34 17.91
N SER A 503 -32.63 -9.28 16.61
CA SER A 503 -33.34 -10.02 15.57
C SER A 503 -32.36 -10.88 14.79
N GLN A 504 -32.44 -12.20 14.95
CA GLN A 504 -31.47 -13.13 14.37
C GLN A 504 -32.12 -14.21 13.50
N ARG A 505 -31.42 -14.58 12.42
CA ARG A 505 -31.66 -15.77 11.61
C ARG A 505 -30.33 -16.47 11.37
N VAL A 506 -30.09 -17.55 12.10
CA VAL A 506 -28.82 -18.30 12.05
C VAL A 506 -29.07 -19.66 11.40
N GLY A 507 -28.30 -19.98 10.36
CA GLY A 507 -28.33 -21.26 9.68
C GLY A 507 -27.83 -22.41 10.57
N PRO A 508 -28.10 -23.68 10.21
CA PRO A 508 -27.78 -24.83 11.06
C PRO A 508 -26.26 -25.09 11.24
N ALA A 509 -25.43 -24.50 10.38
CA ALA A 509 -23.97 -24.63 10.41
C ALA A 509 -23.26 -23.34 10.86
N ALA A 510 -24.03 -22.29 11.23
CA ALA A 510 -23.50 -21.01 11.69
C ALA A 510 -23.76 -20.85 13.19
N SER A 511 -22.98 -20.00 13.85
CA SER A 511 -23.20 -19.65 15.25
C SER A 511 -23.17 -18.14 15.48
N LEU A 512 -23.91 -17.70 16.51
CA LEU A 512 -23.90 -16.32 16.99
C LEU A 512 -23.77 -16.34 18.50
N SER A 513 -22.72 -15.71 19.02
CA SER A 513 -22.45 -15.52 20.44
C SER A 513 -22.64 -14.05 20.81
N ILE A 514 -23.33 -13.79 21.90
CA ILE A 514 -23.54 -12.45 22.46
C ILE A 514 -23.13 -12.49 23.94
N GLY A 515 -22.25 -11.58 24.36
CA GLY A 515 -21.67 -11.52 25.71
C GLY A 515 -22.55 -10.93 26.81
#